data_AF-A0A0X8XJA0-F1
#
_entry.id   AF-A0A0X8XJA0-F1
#
_cell.length_a   1.000
_cell.length_b   1.000
_cell.length_c   1.000
_cell.angle_alpha   90.00
_cell.angle_beta   90.00
_cell.angle_gamma   90.00
#
_symmetry.space_group_name_H-M   'P 1'
#
loop_
_entity.id
_entity.type
_entity.pdbx_description
1 polymer ?
#
loop_
_entity_poly.entity_id
_entity_poly.type
_entity_poly.pdbx_seq_one_letter_code
_entity_poly.pdbx_strand_id
1 'polypeptide(L)'
;GSYMSGGVGFTQYATAAYTDNILDDYCYYGMDYIKSKHGGLGKAKKTQEVLNDIATEVTLYGMEQYEQFPTTLESHFGGSQRASVLAAASGISCSLATANSNAGLNGWYMSMLAHKEGWSRLGFFGY
;
A
#
# COMPACT_ATOMS: atom_id res chain seq x y z
N GLY A 1 -11.82 2.42 -16.68
CA GLY A 1 -13.17 1.89 -16.93
C GLY A 1 -13.85 2.59 -18.10
N SER A 2 -13.17 2.71 -19.24
CA SER A 2 -13.76 3.27 -20.47
C SER A 2 -13.23 2.49 -21.68
N TYR A 3 -12.00 2.77 -22.15
CA TYR A 3 -11.40 2.11 -23.33
C TYR A 3 -11.43 0.57 -23.29
N MET A 4 -11.09 -0.02 -22.14
CA MET A 4 -11.04 -1.48 -21.96
C MET A 4 -12.32 -2.05 -21.30
N SER A 5 -13.37 -1.24 -21.12
CA SER A 5 -14.67 -1.68 -20.58
C SER A 5 -15.81 -0.71 -20.95
N GLY A 6 -16.09 0.29 -20.09
CA GLY A 6 -17.16 1.28 -20.27
C GLY A 6 -18.30 1.17 -19.24
N GLY A 7 -19.33 2.01 -19.37
CA GLY A 7 -20.50 2.05 -18.48
C GLY A 7 -20.30 2.92 -17.23
N VAL A 8 -20.85 2.48 -16.08
CA VAL A 8 -20.67 3.15 -14.77
C VAL A 8 -19.19 3.33 -14.43
N GLY A 9 -18.33 2.41 -14.90
CA GLY A 9 -16.88 2.55 -14.81
C GLY A 9 -16.32 2.17 -13.45
N PHE A 10 -15.15 2.73 -13.13
CA PHE A 10 -14.32 2.34 -11.97
C PHE A 10 -13.95 3.53 -11.10
N THR A 11 -14.86 4.51 -10.99
CA THR A 11 -14.60 5.78 -10.29
C THR A 11 -14.06 5.53 -8.88
N GLN A 12 -14.74 4.71 -8.08
CA GLN A 12 -14.36 4.49 -6.68
C GLN A 12 -13.14 3.59 -6.48
N TYR A 13 -12.76 2.79 -7.49
CA TYR A 13 -11.46 2.12 -7.48
C TYR A 13 -10.31 3.12 -7.54
N ALA A 14 -10.50 4.23 -8.27
CA ALA A 14 -9.48 5.26 -8.42
C ALA A 14 -9.53 6.27 -7.26
N THR A 15 -10.72 6.74 -6.84
CA THR A 15 -10.82 7.76 -5.78
C THR A 15 -10.16 7.33 -4.49
N ALA A 16 -10.20 6.03 -4.16
CA ALA A 16 -9.54 5.49 -2.97
C ALA A 16 -8.04 5.84 -2.86
N ALA A 17 -7.36 6.12 -3.98
CA ALA A 17 -5.95 6.48 -4.01
C ALA A 17 -5.69 8.01 -4.01
N TYR A 18 -6.72 8.85 -4.04
CA TYR A 18 -6.57 10.32 -4.07
C TYR A 18 -7.63 11.10 -3.28
N THR A 19 -8.47 10.43 -2.49
CA THR A 19 -9.44 11.05 -1.59
C THR A 19 -9.17 10.71 -0.15
N ASP A 20 -9.73 11.50 0.76
CA ASP A 20 -9.73 11.30 2.22
C ASP A 20 -8.35 11.28 2.89
N ASN A 21 -7.27 11.54 2.14
CA ASN A 21 -5.86 11.49 2.58
C ASN A 21 -5.43 10.15 3.20
N ILE A 22 -6.14 9.06 2.92
CA ILE A 22 -5.85 7.74 3.50
C ILE A 22 -4.52 7.20 2.97
N LEU A 23 -4.31 7.28 1.66
CA LEU A 23 -3.03 6.86 1.07
C LEU A 23 -1.88 7.76 1.54
N ASP A 24 -2.13 9.07 1.61
CA ASP A 24 -1.16 10.06 2.06
C ASP A 24 -0.66 9.72 3.47
N ASP A 25 -1.57 9.47 4.42
CA ASP A 25 -1.24 9.09 5.79
C ASP A 25 -0.27 7.90 5.84
N TYR A 26 -0.60 6.83 5.11
CA TYR A 26 0.20 5.60 5.14
C TYR A 26 1.58 5.81 4.47
N CYS A 27 1.64 6.66 3.43
CA CYS A 27 2.90 7.03 2.79
C CYS A 27 3.77 7.90 3.71
N TYR A 28 3.18 8.84 4.45
CA TYR A 28 3.92 9.66 5.40
C TYR A 28 4.43 8.84 6.58
N TYR A 29 3.62 7.91 7.12
CA TYR A 29 4.08 6.95 8.12
C TYR A 29 5.29 6.15 7.61
N GLY A 30 5.19 5.58 6.40
CA GLY A 30 6.29 4.83 5.79
C GLY A 30 7.53 5.68 5.57
N MET A 31 7.36 6.96 5.20
CA MET A 31 8.46 7.92 5.05
C MET A 31 9.21 8.17 6.37
N ASP A 32 8.48 8.32 7.47
CA ASP A 32 9.09 8.56 8.78
C ASP A 32 9.73 7.29 9.34
N TYR A 33 9.16 6.12 9.06
CA TYR A 33 9.77 4.83 9.36
C TYR A 33 11.11 4.64 8.65
N ILE A 34 11.19 4.92 7.35
CA ILE A 34 12.45 4.77 6.60
C ILE A 34 13.50 5.81 7.02
N LYS A 35 13.10 7.03 7.42
CA LYS A 35 14.00 8.05 7.98
C LYS A 35 14.62 7.58 9.30
N SER A 36 13.80 7.02 10.20
CA SER A 36 14.25 6.59 11.52
C SER A 36 15.09 5.31 11.48
N LYS A 37 14.68 4.30 10.71
CA LYS A 37 15.29 2.96 10.75
C LYS A 37 16.31 2.69 9.64
N HIS A 38 16.14 3.30 8.47
CA HIS A 38 16.91 3.00 7.26
C HIS A 38 17.78 4.17 6.76
N GLY A 39 17.91 5.23 7.56
CA GLY A 39 18.77 6.38 7.27
C GLY A 39 18.17 7.38 6.27
N GLY A 40 16.89 7.23 5.92
CA GLY A 40 16.17 8.14 5.03
C GLY A 40 16.25 7.77 3.55
N LEU A 41 15.99 8.77 2.71
CA LEU A 41 15.75 8.58 1.29
C LEU A 41 17.01 8.11 0.54
N GLY A 42 16.88 7.01 -0.20
CA GLY A 42 17.92 6.41 -1.02
C GLY A 42 19.12 5.85 -0.24
N LYS A 43 19.00 5.65 1.08
CA LYS A 43 20.08 5.16 1.95
C LYS A 43 19.98 3.67 2.26
N ALA A 44 18.80 3.09 2.14
CA ALA A 44 18.57 1.69 2.46
C ALA A 44 19.23 0.74 1.44
N LYS A 45 19.71 -0.41 1.91
CA LYS A 45 20.28 -1.44 1.03
C LYS A 45 19.17 -2.09 0.19
N LYS A 46 19.49 -2.46 -1.04
CA LYS A 46 18.57 -3.08 -2.00
C LYS A 46 18.50 -4.60 -1.80
N THR A 47 18.27 -5.06 -0.58
CA THR A 47 18.21 -6.48 -0.22
C THR A 47 16.78 -6.88 0.14
N GLN A 48 16.43 -8.16 -0.08
CA GLN A 48 15.08 -8.64 0.21
C GLN A 48 14.69 -8.47 1.69
N GLU A 49 15.65 -8.61 2.61
CA GLU A 49 15.42 -8.40 4.04
C GLU A 49 14.95 -6.98 4.36
N VAL A 50 15.59 -5.96 3.76
CA VAL A 50 15.20 -4.55 3.93
C VAL A 50 13.82 -4.30 3.32
N LEU A 51 13.54 -4.89 2.17
CA LEU A 51 12.24 -4.75 1.52
C LEU A 51 11.12 -5.43 2.31
N ASN A 52 11.38 -6.62 2.86
CA ASN A 52 10.44 -7.31 3.74
C ASN A 52 10.18 -6.49 4.99
N ASP A 53 11.21 -5.91 5.62
CA ASP A 53 11.05 -5.06 6.81
C ASP A 53 10.16 -3.84 6.54
N ILE A 54 10.48 -3.05 5.50
CA ILE A 54 9.73 -1.84 5.17
C ILE A 54 8.30 -2.18 4.71
N ALA A 55 8.16 -3.13 3.79
CA ALA A 55 6.84 -3.46 3.25
C ALA A 55 5.93 -4.12 4.28
N THR A 56 6.47 -4.97 5.17
CA THR A 56 5.67 -5.57 6.25
C THR A 56 5.17 -4.50 7.19
N GLU A 57 6.07 -3.64 7.67
CA GLU A 57 5.73 -2.58 8.64
C GLU A 57 4.64 -1.65 8.09
N VAL A 58 4.82 -1.12 6.88
CA VAL A 58 3.87 -0.17 6.28
C VAL A 58 2.54 -0.84 5.96
N THR A 59 2.56 -2.12 5.56
CA THR A 59 1.33 -2.88 5.33
C THR A 59 0.57 -3.11 6.64
N LEU A 60 1.25 -3.53 7.70
CA LEU A 60 0.65 -3.75 9.01
C LEU A 60 0.05 -2.46 9.56
N TYR A 61 0.78 -1.35 9.52
CA TYR A 61 0.27 -0.05 9.93
C TYR A 61 -1.04 0.29 9.20
N GLY A 62 -1.05 0.21 7.87
CA GLY A 62 -2.25 0.55 7.11
C GLY A 62 -3.42 -0.41 7.38
N MET A 63 -3.15 -1.70 7.63
CA MET A 63 -4.17 -2.67 8.04
C MET A 63 -4.75 -2.32 9.41
N GLU A 64 -3.90 -2.00 10.38
CA GLU A 64 -4.33 -1.55 11.70
C GLU A 64 -5.18 -0.28 11.63
N GLN A 65 -4.87 0.67 10.72
CA GLN A 65 -5.71 1.87 10.52
C GLN A 65 -7.13 1.51 10.06
N TYR A 66 -7.28 0.53 9.16
CA TYR A 66 -8.61 0.05 8.76
C TYR A 66 -9.34 -0.70 9.89
N GLU A 67 -8.62 -1.35 10.80
CA GLU A 67 -9.20 -2.06 11.93
C GLU A 67 -9.58 -1.12 13.09
N GLN A 68 -8.75 -0.12 13.36
CA GLN A 68 -8.96 0.87 14.43
C GLN A 68 -10.04 1.89 14.09
N PHE A 69 -10.18 2.23 12.80
CA PHE A 69 -11.15 3.21 12.31
C PHE A 69 -12.19 2.56 11.39
N PRO A 70 -13.33 2.09 11.92
CA PRO A 70 -14.38 1.45 11.12
C PRO A 70 -14.88 2.32 9.95
N THR A 71 -14.86 3.65 10.11
CA THR A 71 -15.22 4.61 9.06
C THR A 71 -14.27 4.55 7.86
N THR A 72 -12.99 4.28 8.08
CA THR A 72 -11.98 4.14 7.02
C THR A 72 -12.23 2.84 6.23
N LEU A 73 -12.57 1.76 6.93
CA LEU A 73 -12.96 0.49 6.31
C LEU A 73 -14.28 0.60 5.53
N GLU A 74 -15.22 1.41 6.01
CA GLU A 74 -16.47 1.71 5.32
C GLU A 74 -16.24 2.60 4.07
N SER A 75 -15.39 3.63 4.15
CA SER A 75 -15.04 4.47 2.99
C SER A 75 -14.39 3.63 1.88
N HIS A 76 -13.42 2.79 2.24
CA HIS A 76 -12.82 1.81 1.33
C HIS A 76 -13.46 0.42 1.50
N PHE A 77 -14.77 0.34 1.29
CA PHE A 77 -15.55 -0.89 1.44
C PHE A 77 -15.05 -2.04 0.53
N GLY A 78 -14.53 -1.71 -0.65
CA GLY A 78 -14.00 -2.67 -1.62
C GLY A 78 -12.61 -3.16 -1.26
N GLY A 79 -12.40 -4.48 -1.25
CA GLY A 79 -11.09 -5.07 -0.95
C GLY A 79 -9.97 -4.56 -1.86
N SER A 80 -10.22 -4.41 -3.15
CA SER A 80 -9.24 -3.89 -4.11
C SER A 80 -8.84 -2.43 -3.87
N GLN A 81 -9.73 -1.60 -3.34
CA GLN A 81 -9.39 -0.24 -2.93
C GLN A 81 -8.34 -0.29 -1.82
N ARG A 82 -8.62 -1.06 -0.76
CA ARG A 82 -7.70 -1.25 0.36
C ARG A 82 -6.38 -1.86 -0.09
N ALA A 83 -6.44 -2.90 -0.92
CA ALA A 83 -5.26 -3.58 -1.40
C ALA A 83 -4.36 -2.65 -2.23
N SER A 84 -4.96 -1.78 -3.06
CA SER A 84 -4.20 -0.80 -3.84
C SER A 84 -3.54 0.24 -2.95
N VAL A 85 -4.26 0.75 -1.95
CA VAL A 85 -3.74 1.77 -1.02
C VAL A 85 -2.61 1.22 -0.14
N LEU A 86 -2.79 0.03 0.44
CA LEU A 86 -1.78 -0.61 1.28
C LEU A 86 -0.50 -0.92 0.48
N ALA A 87 -0.65 -1.53 -0.68
CA ALA A 87 0.49 -1.89 -1.52
C ALA A 87 1.17 -0.66 -2.13
N ALA A 88 0.42 0.41 -2.43
CA ALA A 88 0.98 1.68 -2.87
C ALA A 88 1.87 2.28 -1.79
N ALA A 89 1.39 2.39 -0.55
CA ALA A 89 2.18 2.92 0.56
C ALA A 89 3.46 2.11 0.79
N SER A 90 3.36 0.78 0.81
CA SER A 90 4.51 -0.12 0.97
C SER A 90 5.51 -0.02 -0.19
N GLY A 91 5.03 -0.03 -1.43
CA GLY A 91 5.88 0.08 -2.62
C GLY A 91 6.56 1.44 -2.76
N ILE A 92 5.85 2.53 -2.45
CA ILE A 92 6.41 3.89 -2.42
C ILE A 92 7.49 3.97 -1.34
N SER A 93 7.23 3.46 -0.13
CA SER A 93 8.20 3.46 0.97
C SER A 93 9.48 2.69 0.61
N CYS A 94 9.36 1.51 0.02
CA CYS A 94 10.49 0.73 -0.48
C CYS A 94 11.27 1.46 -1.60
N SER A 95 10.56 2.11 -2.52
CA SER A 95 11.17 2.90 -3.60
C SER A 95 11.95 4.09 -3.06
N LEU A 96 11.37 4.83 -2.12
CA LEU A 96 11.96 6.00 -1.49
C LEU A 96 13.18 5.62 -0.65
N ALA A 97 13.10 4.53 0.12
CA ALA A 97 14.21 4.08 0.94
C ALA A 97 15.43 3.66 0.12
N THR A 98 15.22 3.01 -1.02
CA THR A 98 16.29 2.38 -1.81
C THR A 98 16.69 3.14 -3.08
N ALA A 99 15.91 4.15 -3.47
CA ALA A 99 15.98 4.83 -4.77
C ALA A 99 15.99 3.82 -5.94
N ASN A 100 15.14 2.78 -5.86
CA ASN A 100 15.04 1.73 -6.87
C ASN A 100 13.59 1.28 -7.05
N SER A 101 13.08 1.37 -8.29
CA SER A 101 11.69 1.05 -8.61
C SER A 101 11.36 -0.44 -8.51
N ASN A 102 12.29 -1.34 -8.82
CA ASN A 102 12.07 -2.78 -8.69
C ASN A 102 12.00 -3.22 -7.22
N ALA A 103 12.78 -2.58 -6.35
CA ALA A 103 12.62 -2.73 -4.90
C ALA A 103 11.22 -2.27 -4.44
N GLY A 104 10.73 -1.16 -4.99
CA GLY A 104 9.35 -0.72 -4.79
C GLY A 104 8.31 -1.74 -5.23
N LEU A 105 8.48 -2.30 -6.43
CA LEU A 105 7.59 -3.32 -6.97
C LEU A 105 7.58 -4.59 -6.10
N ASN A 106 8.74 -5.00 -5.58
CA ASN A 106 8.81 -6.10 -4.63
C ASN A 106 8.07 -5.78 -3.32
N GLY A 107 8.16 -4.54 -2.83
CA GLY A 107 7.40 -4.07 -1.67
C GLY A 107 5.89 -4.08 -1.90
N TRP A 108 5.45 -3.67 -3.09
CA TRP A 108 4.04 -3.75 -3.51
C TRP A 108 3.52 -5.18 -3.44
N TYR A 109 4.23 -6.14 -4.06
CA TYR A 109 3.80 -7.54 -4.06
C TYR A 109 3.88 -8.20 -2.69
N MET A 110 4.89 -7.86 -1.88
CA MET A 110 4.97 -8.33 -0.50
C MET A 110 3.75 -7.89 0.30
N SER A 111 3.33 -6.63 0.15
CA SER A 111 2.13 -6.08 0.78
C SER A 111 0.87 -6.85 0.41
N MET A 112 0.70 -7.21 -0.87
CA MET A 112 -0.45 -8.01 -1.33
C MET A 112 -0.50 -9.38 -0.64
N LEU A 113 0.65 -10.04 -0.48
CA LEU A 113 0.74 -11.34 0.19
C LEU A 113 0.37 -11.21 1.66
N ALA A 114 0.93 -10.23 2.37
CA ALA A 114 0.63 -10.00 3.78
C ALA A 114 -0.86 -9.66 4.02
N HIS A 115 -1.43 -8.78 3.19
CA HIS A 115 -2.84 -8.41 3.27
C HIS A 115 -3.76 -9.62 3.04
N LYS A 116 -3.47 -10.43 2.02
CA LYS A 116 -4.27 -11.63 1.72
C LYS A 116 -4.35 -12.56 2.94
N GLU A 117 -3.20 -12.84 3.57
CA GLU A 117 -3.16 -13.74 4.72
C GLU A 117 -3.74 -13.10 5.98
N GLY A 118 -3.56 -11.79 6.18
CA GLY A 118 -4.08 -11.10 7.36
C GLY A 118 -5.60 -10.99 7.42
N TRP A 119 -6.29 -10.82 6.28
CA TRP A 119 -7.76 -10.72 6.25
C TRP A 119 -8.49 -11.86 5.54
N SER A 120 -7.77 -12.88 5.06
CA SER A 120 -8.32 -13.98 4.26
C SER A 120 -9.09 -13.50 3.02
N ARG A 121 -8.77 -12.29 2.54
CA ARG A 121 -9.35 -11.64 1.37
C ARG A 121 -8.37 -10.59 0.85
N LEU A 122 -8.47 -10.26 -0.44
CA LEU A 122 -7.65 -9.23 -1.07
C LEU A 122 -8.52 -8.31 -1.94
N GLY A 123 -8.70 -8.64 -3.22
CA GLY A 123 -9.49 -7.86 -4.17
C GLY A 123 -10.58 -8.65 -4.88
N PHE A 124 -11.05 -8.14 -6.01
CA PHE A 124 -12.00 -8.85 -6.88
C PHE A 124 -11.35 -10.08 -7.55
N PHE A 125 -12.16 -10.86 -8.27
CA PHE A 125 -11.76 -12.16 -8.86
C PHE A 125 -10.56 -12.13 -9.84
N GLY A 126 -10.14 -10.96 -10.32
CA GLY A 126 -8.98 -10.78 -11.21
C GLY A 126 -8.03 -9.68 -10.74
N TYR A 127 -8.05 -9.39 -9.44
CA TYR A 127 -7.14 -8.46 -8.77
C TYR A 127 -5.82 -9.16 -8.43
#